data_AF-A0A9R1JQQ7-F1
#
_entry.id   AF-A0A9R1JQQ7-F1
#
_cell.length_a   1.000
_cell.length_b   1.000
_cell.length_c   1.000
_cell.angle_alpha   90.00
_cell.angle_beta   90.00
_cell.angle_gamma   90.00
#
_symmetry.space_group_name_H-M   'P 1'
#
loop_
_entity.id
_entity.type
_entity.pdbx_description
1 polymer ?
#
loop_
_entity_poly.entity_id
_entity_poly.type
_entity_poly.pdbx_seq_one_letter_code
_entity_poly.pdbx_strand_id
1 'polypeptide(L)'
;MDSLHLVHVKLFAADLLTLTPRHTSPPSFVRCGRTVARAEVVGIVVSRDRREKFLRFLVDDGTGCVPCVLWLNHQYLNANSSSDSDPTGEMALKMSEVVRLGTLLRVRGRIVMYRGAIQIAARDVVLEEDPNVEVLHWLQCVHMAKECYDLPLPSA
;
A
#
# COMPACT_ATOMS: atom_id res chain seq x y z
N MET A 1 -15.93 0.93 -17.34
CA MET A 1 -14.57 1.04 -16.76
C MET A 1 -14.54 0.20 -15.49
N ASP A 2 -13.44 -0.51 -15.23
CA ASP A 2 -13.30 -1.38 -14.06
C ASP A 2 -13.12 -0.53 -12.79
N SER A 3 -14.04 -0.64 -11.83
CA SER A 3 -14.19 0.34 -10.72
C SER A 3 -12.98 0.36 -9.75
N LEU A 4 -12.23 -0.74 -9.70
CA LEU A 4 -11.15 -0.97 -8.74
C LEU A 4 -9.92 -0.06 -8.91
N HIS A 5 -9.76 0.61 -10.05
CA HIS A 5 -8.56 1.41 -10.35
C HIS A 5 -8.34 2.61 -9.39
N LEU A 6 -9.41 3.16 -8.79
CA LEU A 6 -9.34 4.31 -7.88
C LEU A 6 -9.39 3.93 -6.40
N VAL A 7 -9.75 2.69 -6.08
CA VAL A 7 -9.94 2.20 -4.71
C VAL A 7 -8.65 1.55 -4.21
N HIS A 8 -8.33 1.71 -2.92
CA HIS A 8 -7.28 0.89 -2.29
C HIS A 8 -7.88 -0.50 -2.03
N VAL A 9 -7.56 -1.48 -2.88
CA VAL A 9 -8.05 -2.86 -2.71
C VAL A 9 -7.40 -3.50 -1.48
N LYS A 10 -8.17 -4.26 -0.71
CA LYS A 10 -7.70 -4.92 0.52
C LYS A 10 -7.15 -6.28 0.12
N LEU A 11 -5.85 -6.49 0.30
CA LEU A 11 -5.15 -7.69 -0.15
C LEU A 11 -4.24 -8.21 0.96
N PHE A 12 -4.12 -9.53 1.05
CA PHE A 12 -3.03 -10.15 1.77
C PHE A 12 -1.68 -9.88 1.07
N ALA A 13 -0.58 -10.00 1.79
CA ALA A 13 0.78 -9.88 1.25
C ALA A 13 1.03 -10.90 0.14
N ALA A 14 0.65 -12.17 0.33
CA ALA A 14 0.77 -13.21 -0.69
C ALA A 14 -0.01 -12.86 -1.97
N ASP A 15 -1.20 -12.28 -1.82
CA ASP A 15 -2.06 -11.84 -2.92
C ASP A 15 -1.52 -10.60 -3.66
N LEU A 16 -0.88 -9.68 -2.93
CA LEU A 16 -0.32 -8.43 -3.47
C LEU A 16 1.02 -8.66 -4.17
N LEU A 17 1.86 -9.53 -3.63
CA LEU A 17 3.21 -9.80 -4.15
C LEU A 17 3.20 -10.72 -5.39
N THR A 18 2.07 -11.37 -5.68
CA THR A 18 1.86 -12.22 -6.87
C THR A 18 1.12 -11.52 -8.02
N LEU A 19 0.73 -10.25 -7.87
CA LEU A 19 0.03 -9.49 -8.91
C LEU A 19 0.86 -9.37 -10.20
N THR A 20 0.25 -9.62 -11.35
CA THR A 20 0.94 -9.48 -12.64
C THR A 20 1.05 -8.01 -13.03
N PRO A 21 2.25 -7.44 -13.25
CA PRO A 21 2.38 -6.06 -13.72
C PRO A 21 1.93 -5.93 -15.19
N ARG A 22 1.24 -4.83 -15.54
CA ARG A 22 1.04 -4.40 -16.93
C ARG A 22 1.94 -3.19 -17.24
N HIS A 23 2.54 -3.20 -18.43
CA HIS A 23 3.31 -2.07 -18.96
C HIS A 23 2.39 -0.96 -19.50
N THR A 24 1.65 -0.32 -18.60
CA THR A 24 0.81 0.86 -18.88
C THR A 24 1.47 2.15 -18.36
N SER A 25 1.02 3.31 -18.84
CA SER A 25 1.35 4.61 -18.27
C SER A 25 0.06 5.29 -17.79
N PRO A 26 -0.19 5.44 -16.48
CA PRO A 26 0.65 5.00 -15.35
C PRO A 26 0.71 3.46 -15.21
N PRO A 27 1.70 2.91 -14.48
CA PRO A 27 1.80 1.47 -14.21
C PRO A 27 0.55 0.93 -13.52
N SER A 28 0.14 -0.28 -13.91
CA SER A 28 -1.01 -0.97 -13.33
C SER A 28 -0.71 -2.46 -13.16
N PHE A 29 -1.54 -3.15 -12.37
CA PHE A 29 -1.35 -4.54 -12.00
C PHE A 29 -2.63 -5.33 -12.24
N VAL A 30 -2.53 -6.66 -12.30
CA VAL A 30 -3.64 -7.56 -12.59
C VAL A 30 -3.85 -8.55 -11.46
N ARG A 31 -5.11 -8.68 -11.05
CA ARG A 31 -5.63 -9.84 -10.32
C ARG A 31 -6.82 -10.39 -11.10
N CYS A 32 -6.80 -11.67 -11.47
CA CYS A 32 -7.91 -12.35 -12.15
C CYS A 32 -8.51 -11.55 -13.34
N GLY A 33 -7.63 -10.95 -14.16
CA GLY A 33 -7.99 -10.10 -15.30
C GLY A 33 -8.30 -8.62 -14.97
N ARG A 34 -8.76 -8.34 -13.75
CA ARG A 34 -9.13 -6.99 -13.26
C ARG A 34 -7.90 -6.12 -13.01
N THR A 35 -8.06 -4.81 -13.22
CA THR A 35 -6.95 -3.86 -13.03
C THR A 35 -6.94 -3.28 -11.62
N VAL A 36 -5.82 -3.42 -10.93
CA VAL A 36 -5.57 -2.80 -9.61
C VAL A 36 -4.35 -1.88 -9.67
N ALA A 37 -4.39 -0.77 -8.95
CA ALA A 37 -3.32 0.24 -8.94
C ALA A 37 -2.97 0.77 -7.53
N ARG A 38 -3.79 0.44 -6.53
CA ARG A 38 -3.71 0.93 -5.16
C ARG A 38 -4.10 -0.19 -4.20
N ALA A 39 -3.42 -0.30 -3.08
CA ALA A 39 -3.70 -1.31 -2.07
C ALA A 39 -3.86 -0.70 -0.67
N GLU A 40 -4.60 -1.40 0.18
CA GLU A 40 -4.57 -1.32 1.63
C GLU A 40 -4.09 -2.66 2.16
N VAL A 41 -3.13 -2.63 3.08
CA VAL A 41 -2.63 -3.80 3.83
C VAL A 41 -2.62 -3.48 5.32
N VAL A 42 -2.84 -4.49 6.16
CA VAL A 42 -2.72 -4.41 7.63
C VAL A 42 -1.77 -5.51 8.10
N GLY A 43 -0.84 -5.16 8.98
CA GLY A 43 0.08 -6.14 9.58
C GLY A 43 1.15 -5.50 10.47
N ILE A 44 2.04 -6.32 10.99
CA ILE A 44 3.10 -5.94 11.93
C ILE A 44 4.34 -5.41 11.18
N VAL A 45 4.94 -4.33 11.69
CA VAL A 45 6.21 -3.83 11.13
C VAL A 45 7.38 -4.72 11.54
N VAL A 46 7.95 -5.45 10.58
CA VAL A 46 9.07 -6.37 10.79
C VAL A 46 10.44 -5.83 10.32
N SER A 47 10.48 -4.70 9.63
CA SER A 47 11.73 -3.97 9.37
C SER A 47 11.52 -2.45 9.28
N ARG A 48 12.57 -1.68 9.52
CA ARG A 48 12.56 -0.20 9.45
C ARG A 48 13.93 0.34 9.02
N ASP A 49 13.99 0.99 7.87
CA ASP A 49 15.20 1.58 7.27
C ASP A 49 14.94 3.05 6.91
N ARG A 50 15.32 3.97 7.81
CA ARG A 50 15.15 5.42 7.64
C ARG A 50 16.29 5.99 6.80
N ARG A 51 15.96 6.56 5.64
CA ARG A 51 16.86 7.38 4.83
C ARG A 51 16.49 8.86 4.97
N GLU A 52 17.31 9.71 4.36
CA GLU A 52 17.09 11.16 4.28
C GLU A 52 15.73 11.49 3.64
N LYS A 53 15.47 10.96 2.44
CA LYS A 53 14.30 11.32 1.61
C LYS A 53 13.09 10.40 1.81
N PHE A 54 13.28 9.20 2.34
CA PHE A 54 12.19 8.23 2.52
C PHE A 54 12.43 7.30 3.71
N LEU A 55 11.37 6.69 4.21
CA LEU A 55 11.39 5.56 5.13
C LEU A 55 10.99 4.29 4.38
N ARG A 56 11.84 3.26 4.41
CA ARG A 56 11.51 1.90 3.97
C ARG A 56 11.14 1.05 5.17
N PHE A 57 10.15 0.18 5.01
CA PHE A 57 9.73 -0.76 6.04
C PHE A 57 9.09 -1.99 5.40
N LEU A 58 8.96 -3.06 6.18
CA LEU A 58 8.23 -4.27 5.80
C LEU A 58 7.03 -4.41 6.74
N VAL A 59 5.87 -4.73 6.18
CA VAL A 59 4.64 -5.07 6.91
C VAL A 59 4.35 -6.55 6.68
N ASP A 60 4.26 -7.33 7.75
CA ASP A 60 3.98 -8.77 7.73
C ASP A 60 2.55 -9.02 8.24
N ASP A 61 1.75 -9.72 7.45
CA ASP A 61 0.36 -10.09 7.77
C ASP A 61 0.19 -11.60 8.02
N GLY A 62 1.29 -12.34 8.17
CA GLY A 62 1.32 -13.79 8.30
C GLY A 62 1.27 -14.55 6.97
N THR A 63 0.98 -13.88 5.84
CA THR A 63 1.03 -14.46 4.49
C THR A 63 2.30 -14.07 3.72
N GLY A 64 3.00 -13.04 4.18
CA GLY A 64 4.27 -12.55 3.62
C GLY A 64 4.58 -11.11 4.05
N CYS A 65 5.76 -10.61 3.68
CA CYS A 65 6.20 -9.26 4.06
C CYS A 65 6.10 -8.28 2.88
N VAL A 66 5.15 -7.35 2.92
CA VAL A 66 4.98 -6.29 1.90
C VAL A 66 6.02 -5.18 2.10
N PRO A 67 6.84 -4.85 1.07
CA PRO A 67 7.71 -3.68 1.12
C PRO A 67 6.90 -2.39 0.99
N CYS A 68 7.12 -1.48 1.92
CA CYS A 68 6.46 -0.18 1.98
C CYS A 68 7.49 0.95 1.93
N VAL A 69 7.19 2.02 1.19
CA VAL A 69 8.03 3.22 1.08
C VAL A 69 7.18 4.45 1.36
N LEU A 70 7.51 5.16 2.44
CA LEU A 70 6.94 6.46 2.78
C LEU A 70 7.93 7.56 2.38
N TRP A 71 7.53 8.43 1.45
CA TRP A 71 8.34 9.59 1.05
C TRP A 71 8.19 10.73 2.05
N LEU A 72 9.31 11.32 2.45
CA LEU A 72 9.40 12.32 3.52
C LEU A 72 9.63 13.74 2.95
N ASN A 73 10.10 13.83 1.71
CA ASN A 73 10.37 15.08 0.99
C ASN A 73 9.30 15.34 -0.09
N HIS A 74 8.26 16.11 0.23
CA HIS A 74 7.15 16.30 -0.72
C HIS A 74 7.46 17.18 -1.95
N GLN A 75 8.62 17.86 -1.97
CA GLN A 75 9.17 18.53 -3.16
C GLN A 75 9.22 17.65 -4.43
N TYR A 76 9.27 16.32 -4.29
CA TYR A 76 9.31 15.37 -5.42
C TYR A 76 7.93 14.85 -5.85
N LEU A 77 6.87 15.15 -5.11
CA LEU A 77 5.49 14.77 -5.46
C LEU A 77 4.70 15.93 -6.08
N ASN A 78 5.02 17.17 -5.71
CA ASN A 78 4.45 18.39 -6.27
C ASN A 78 5.57 19.32 -6.79
N ALA A 79 5.94 19.22 -8.07
CA ALA A 79 7.03 20.01 -8.66
C ALA A 79 6.75 21.53 -8.79
N ASN A 80 5.60 22.03 -8.31
CA ASN A 80 5.12 23.39 -8.52
C ASN A 80 4.84 24.19 -7.22
N SER A 81 5.10 23.66 -6.02
CA SER A 81 4.78 24.34 -4.76
C SER A 81 6.04 24.88 -4.05
N SER A 82 6.37 26.15 -4.32
CA SER A 82 7.37 26.92 -3.57
C SER A 82 6.70 27.70 -2.43
N SER A 83 6.62 27.10 -1.24
CA SER A 83 6.13 27.76 -0.03
C SER A 83 6.82 27.23 1.23
N ASP A 84 7.12 28.12 2.17
CA ASP A 84 8.10 27.94 3.26
C ASP A 84 7.63 27.06 4.44
N SER A 85 6.53 26.34 4.26
CA SER A 85 6.13 25.20 5.08
C SER A 85 5.28 24.25 4.23
N ASP A 86 5.74 23.00 4.11
CA ASP A 86 5.05 21.95 3.36
C ASP A 86 4.26 21.07 4.34
N PRO A 87 2.95 21.30 4.53
CA PRO A 87 2.13 20.54 5.49
C PRO A 87 2.11 19.04 5.16
N THR A 88 2.34 18.68 3.89
CA THR A 88 2.44 17.31 3.41
C THR A 88 3.78 16.66 3.82
N GLY A 89 4.85 17.45 3.95
CA GLY A 89 6.12 17.03 4.53
C GLY A 89 6.01 16.77 6.04
N GLU A 90 5.37 17.69 6.78
CA GLU A 90 5.14 17.53 8.23
C GLU A 90 4.28 16.29 8.52
N MET A 91 3.19 16.07 7.75
CA MET A 91 2.36 14.88 7.87
C MET A 91 3.15 13.58 7.57
N ALA A 92 4.06 13.61 6.59
CA ALA A 92 4.92 12.47 6.30
C ALA A 92 5.93 12.18 7.42
N LEU A 93 6.44 13.21 8.11
CA LEU A 93 7.28 13.03 9.30
C LEU A 93 6.49 12.36 10.44
N LYS A 94 5.27 12.83 10.75
CA LYS A 94 4.39 12.20 11.77
C LYS A 94 4.06 10.74 11.42
N MET A 95 3.73 10.46 10.16
CA MET A 95 3.56 9.08 9.68
C MET A 95 4.84 8.23 9.79
N SER A 96 6.03 8.82 9.79
CA SER A 96 7.30 8.12 9.95
C SER A 96 7.66 7.78 11.41
N GLU A 97 7.02 8.47 12.36
CA GLU A 97 7.18 8.25 13.81
C GLU A 97 6.34 7.07 14.30
N VAL A 98 5.12 6.88 13.75
CA VAL A 98 4.28 5.73 14.10
C VAL A 98 4.84 4.40 13.60
N VAL A 99 5.57 4.40 12.49
CA VAL A 99 6.26 3.21 11.95
C VAL A 99 7.39 2.80 12.90
N ARG A 100 7.13 1.81 13.76
CA ARG A 100 8.08 1.26 14.73
C ARG A 100 8.03 -0.27 14.67
N LEU A 101 9.15 -0.95 14.92
CA LEU A 101 9.17 -2.42 14.91
C LEU A 101 8.14 -2.98 15.91
N GLY A 102 7.40 -4.01 15.51
CA GLY A 102 6.40 -4.68 16.33
C GLY A 102 5.04 -3.96 16.46
N THR A 103 4.83 -2.80 15.82
CA THR A 103 3.50 -2.15 15.81
C THR A 103 2.63 -2.68 14.68
N LEU A 104 1.32 -2.86 14.95
CA LEU A 104 0.30 -3.08 13.94
C LEU A 104 0.01 -1.78 13.17
N LEU A 105 0.17 -1.81 11.85
CA LEU A 105 -0.13 -0.66 11.00
C LEU A 105 -1.12 -1.03 9.91
N ARG A 106 -1.97 -0.06 9.54
CA ARG A 106 -2.67 -0.04 8.26
C ARG A 106 -1.94 0.89 7.30
N VAL A 107 -1.55 0.36 6.15
CA VAL A 107 -0.81 1.10 5.11
C VAL A 107 -1.65 1.16 3.84
N ARG A 108 -1.88 2.37 3.33
CA ARG A 108 -2.52 2.61 2.04
C ARG A 108 -1.58 3.30 1.08
N GLY A 109 -1.57 2.88 -0.19
CA GLY A 109 -0.74 3.53 -1.19
C GLY A 109 -0.97 3.08 -2.62
N ARG A 110 -0.12 3.58 -3.52
CA ARG A 110 -0.02 3.08 -4.89
C ARG A 110 0.82 1.82 -4.91
N ILE A 111 0.38 0.81 -5.64
CA ILE A 111 1.22 -0.35 -5.95
C ILE A 111 2.24 0.13 -7.00
N VAL A 112 3.54 -0.16 -6.80
CA VAL A 112 4.60 0.21 -7.75
C VAL A 112 5.63 -0.90 -7.87
N MET A 113 6.30 -0.98 -9.02
CA MET A 113 7.49 -1.83 -9.21
C MET A 113 8.75 -1.05 -8.89
N TYR A 114 9.67 -1.64 -8.13
CA TYR A 114 11.02 -1.12 -7.90
C TYR A 114 12.04 -2.26 -8.00
N ARG A 115 13.00 -2.13 -8.93
CA ARG A 115 14.05 -3.13 -9.19
C ARG A 115 13.52 -4.57 -9.35
N GLY A 116 12.36 -4.73 -10.00
CA GLY A 116 11.74 -6.04 -10.24
C GLY A 116 10.84 -6.57 -9.12
N ALA A 117 10.72 -5.87 -7.99
CA ALA A 117 9.84 -6.25 -6.88
C ALA A 117 8.63 -5.31 -6.76
N ILE A 118 7.48 -5.87 -6.34
CA ILE A 118 6.29 -5.10 -5.98
C ILE A 118 6.50 -4.46 -4.60
N GLN A 119 6.09 -3.21 -4.45
CA GLN A 119 6.07 -2.48 -3.18
C GLN A 119 4.90 -1.48 -3.14
N ILE A 120 4.49 -1.07 -1.94
CA ILE A 120 3.53 0.02 -1.75
C ILE A 120 4.28 1.35 -1.60
N ALA A 121 4.06 2.28 -2.52
CA ALA A 121 4.38 3.69 -2.31
C ALA A 121 3.27 4.30 -1.43
N ALA A 122 3.55 4.38 -0.13
CA ALA A 122 2.59 4.76 0.90
C ALA A 122 2.12 6.21 0.71
N ARG A 123 0.80 6.39 0.78
CA ARG A 123 0.12 7.69 0.88
C ARG A 123 -0.25 7.99 2.32
N ASP A 124 -0.61 6.96 3.06
CA ASP A 124 -1.22 7.03 4.39
C ASP A 124 -0.77 5.82 5.22
N VAL A 125 -0.39 6.07 6.46
CA VAL A 125 0.10 5.07 7.42
C VAL A 125 -0.52 5.38 8.77
N VAL A 126 -1.28 4.44 9.31
CA VAL A 126 -2.03 4.59 10.57
C VAL A 126 -1.59 3.50 11.54
N LEU A 127 -1.33 3.90 12.79
CA LEU A 127 -1.17 2.98 13.91
C LEU A 127 -2.56 2.48 14.31
N GLU A 128 -2.76 1.17 14.29
CA GLU A 128 -4.03 0.57 14.68
C GLU A 128 -3.90 0.07 16.14
N GLU A 129 -4.64 0.68 17.05
CA GLU A 129 -4.61 0.36 18.49
C GLU A 129 -5.64 -0.70 18.90
N ASP A 130 -6.68 -0.92 18.08
CA ASP A 130 -7.67 -1.97 18.29
C ASP A 130 -7.14 -3.32 17.75
N PRO A 131 -6.93 -4.34 18.61
CA PRO A 131 -6.39 -5.63 18.19
C PRO A 131 -7.31 -6.39 17.21
N ASN A 132 -8.59 -6.03 17.12
CA ASN A 132 -9.53 -6.66 16.20
C ASN A 132 -9.33 -6.22 14.73
N VAL A 133 -8.59 -5.14 14.47
CA VAL A 133 -8.41 -4.57 13.11
C VAL A 133 -7.70 -5.54 12.18
N GLU A 134 -6.72 -6.31 12.67
CA GLU A 134 -6.01 -7.32 11.89
C GLU A 134 -6.95 -8.42 11.38
N VAL A 135 -7.68 -9.06 12.29
CA VAL A 135 -8.66 -10.11 11.97
C VAL A 135 -9.80 -9.57 11.08
N LEU A 136 -10.27 -8.35 11.34
CA LEU A 136 -11.27 -7.68 10.51
C LEU A 136 -10.76 -7.42 9.08
N HIS A 137 -9.49 -6.99 8.93
CA HIS A 137 -8.88 -6.81 7.62
C HIS A 137 -8.72 -8.14 6.88
N TRP A 138 -8.29 -9.21 7.57
CA TRP A 138 -8.20 -10.55 6.98
C TRP A 138 -9.56 -11.06 6.47
N LEU A 139 -10.63 -10.91 7.26
CA LEU A 139 -11.99 -11.25 6.85
C LEU A 139 -12.42 -10.43 5.61
N GLN A 140 -12.05 -9.15 5.55
CA GLN A 140 -12.32 -8.30 4.39
C GLN A 140 -11.52 -8.72 3.15
N CYS A 141 -10.25 -9.09 3.28
CA CYS A 141 -9.44 -9.62 2.17
C CYS A 141 -10.06 -10.91 1.60
N VAL A 142 -10.42 -11.87 2.47
CA VAL A 142 -11.10 -13.13 2.06
C VAL A 142 -12.44 -12.86 1.38
N HIS A 143 -13.25 -11.95 1.94
CA HIS A 143 -14.55 -11.59 1.36
C HIS A 143 -14.40 -10.91 0.00
N MET A 144 -13.52 -9.91 -0.11
CA MET A 144 -13.30 -9.18 -1.37
C MET A 144 -12.67 -10.05 -2.46
N ALA A 145 -11.80 -11.00 -2.10
CA ALA A 145 -11.30 -12.00 -3.05
C ALA A 145 -12.45 -12.80 -3.68
N LYS A 146 -13.30 -13.41 -2.83
CA LYS A 146 -14.42 -14.26 -3.25
C LYS A 146 -15.54 -13.50 -3.99
N GLU A 147 -15.95 -12.35 -3.49
CA GLU A 147 -17.17 -11.65 -3.94
C GLU A 147 -16.88 -10.50 -4.93
N CYS A 148 -15.61 -10.21 -5.24
CA CYS A 148 -15.27 -9.09 -6.12
C CYS A 148 -14.08 -9.38 -7.05
N TYR A 149 -12.92 -9.74 -6.51
CA TYR A 149 -11.69 -9.76 -7.28
C TYR A 149 -11.57 -10.99 -8.18
N ASP A 150 -11.88 -12.16 -7.64
CA ASP A 150 -11.64 -13.46 -8.28
C ASP A 150 -12.89 -14.01 -8.99
N LEU A 151 -14.00 -13.26 -8.96
CA LEU A 151 -15.17 -13.52 -9.80
C LEU A 151 -14.84 -13.33 -11.29
N PRO A 152 -15.44 -14.14 -12.20
CA PRO A 152 -15.32 -13.95 -13.64
C PRO A 152 -15.60 -12.51 -14.07
N LEU A 153 -14.87 -12.04 -15.09
CA LEU A 153 -15.20 -10.78 -15.75
C LEU A 153 -16.58 -10.92 -16.41
N PRO A 154 -17.47 -9.91 -16.32
CA PRO A 154 -18.73 -9.93 -17.04
C PRO A 154 -18.49 -10.09 -18.55
N SER A 155 -19.34 -10.88 -19.20
CA SER A 155 -19.39 -10.95 -20.66
C SER A 155 -19.60 -9.54 -21.24
N ALA A 156 -18.87 -9.23 -22.32
CA ALA A 156 -18.99 -7.96 -23.05
C ALA A 156 -20.27 -7.91 -23.91
#